data_AF-A0A1D9MFV3-F1
#
_entry.id   AF-A0A1D9MFV3-F1
#
_cell.length_a   1.000
_cell.length_b   1.000
_cell.length_c   1.000
_cell.angle_alpha   90.00
_cell.angle_beta   90.00
_cell.angle_gamma   90.00
#
_symmetry.space_group_name_H-M   'P 1'
#
loop_
_entity.id
_entity.type
_entity.pdbx_description
1 polymer ?
#
loop_
_entity_poly.entity_id
_entity_poly.type
_entity_poly.pdbx_seq_one_letter_code
_entity_poly.pdbx_strand_id
1 'polypeptide(L)'
;MKTYVQPGNTITLTAPYAVAAGDGLLVGSVFGVASGSAALGETVEAALVGVYELKKLGSQAWAVGDRIYWDNTARQTTKVTTSNTLIGVATEAVAGGAGDVVGRVRLNGAF
;
A
#
# COMPACT_ATOMS: atom_id res chain seq x y z
N MET A 1 20.92 -11.77 18.21
CA MET A 1 22.05 -11.60 17.27
C MET A 1 22.51 -10.15 17.35
N LYS A 2 23.82 -9.88 17.29
CA LYS A 2 24.40 -8.55 17.59
C LYS A 2 24.01 -7.44 16.60
N THR A 3 23.41 -7.81 15.46
CA THR A 3 22.99 -6.93 14.35
C THR A 3 21.49 -6.96 14.08
N TYR A 4 20.71 -7.75 14.83
CA TYR A 4 19.26 -7.81 14.64
C TYR A 4 18.62 -6.63 15.36
N VAL A 5 17.92 -5.77 14.61
CA VAL A 5 17.22 -4.61 15.16
C VAL A 5 15.76 -4.94 15.45
N GLN A 6 15.01 -5.43 14.45
CA GLN A 6 13.59 -5.74 14.58
C GLN A 6 13.09 -6.62 13.41
N PRO A 7 11.88 -7.23 13.49
CA PRO A 7 11.35 -8.10 12.44
C PRO A 7 11.03 -7.38 11.11
N GLY A 8 10.91 -6.05 11.09
CA GLY A 8 10.74 -5.26 9.85
C GLY A 8 9.36 -5.37 9.19
N ASN A 9 8.44 -6.14 9.79
CA ASN A 9 7.04 -6.25 9.38
C ASN A 9 6.26 -4.95 9.59
N THR A 10 6.56 -4.25 10.68
CA THR A 10 6.05 -2.93 11.00
C THR A 10 7.23 -2.06 11.38
N ILE A 11 7.31 -0.87 10.79
CA ILE A 11 8.38 0.09 11.10
C ILE A 11 7.78 1.49 11.26
N THR A 12 8.38 2.29 12.13
CA THR A 12 8.03 3.70 12.27
C THR A 12 8.52 4.48 11.05
N LEU A 13 7.61 5.17 10.37
CA LEU A 13 7.91 6.05 9.23
C LEU A 13 7.38 7.46 9.49
N THR A 14 8.05 8.46 8.94
CA THR A 14 7.53 9.83 8.89
C THR A 14 6.48 9.92 7.79
N ALA A 15 5.27 10.35 8.14
CA ALA A 15 4.17 10.44 7.22
C ALA A 15 4.46 11.51 6.14
N PRO A 16 4.50 11.14 4.85
CA PRO A 16 4.80 12.07 3.75
C PRO A 16 3.62 12.99 3.42
N TYR A 17 2.46 12.72 4.00
CA TYR A 17 1.22 13.49 3.96
C TYR A 17 0.35 13.09 5.14
N ALA A 18 -0.78 13.77 5.35
CA ALA A 18 -1.75 13.36 6.36
C ALA A 18 -2.39 12.01 5.98
N VAL A 19 -2.16 10.99 6.80
CA VAL A 19 -2.64 9.61 6.61
C VAL A 19 -3.63 9.25 7.73
N ALA A 20 -4.66 8.49 7.41
CA ALA A 20 -5.53 7.84 8.38
C ALA A 20 -5.10 6.37 8.60
N ALA A 21 -5.62 5.74 9.64
CA ALA A 21 -5.42 4.30 9.85
C ALA A 21 -6.00 3.52 8.66
N GLY A 22 -5.22 2.60 8.10
CA GLY A 22 -5.56 1.83 6.91
C GLY A 22 -5.16 2.49 5.58
N ASP A 23 -4.71 3.75 5.59
CA ASP A 23 -4.20 4.38 4.38
C ASP A 23 -2.81 3.85 4.01
N GLY A 24 -2.58 3.71 2.71
CA GLY A 24 -1.23 3.50 2.19
C GLY A 24 -0.39 4.76 2.37
N LEU A 25 0.91 4.58 2.65
CA LEU A 25 1.93 5.61 2.58
C LEU A 25 3.16 5.11 1.83
N LEU A 26 3.75 5.99 1.04
CA LEU A 26 4.98 5.72 0.31
C LEU A 26 6.08 6.69 0.76
N VAL A 27 7.11 6.17 1.42
CA VAL A 27 8.29 6.93 1.86
C VAL A 27 9.50 6.43 1.10
N GLY A 28 9.95 7.20 0.10
CA GLY A 28 10.98 6.75 -0.83
C GLY A 28 10.51 5.52 -1.61
N SER A 29 11.15 4.37 -1.40
CA SER A 29 10.75 3.07 -1.98
C SER A 29 10.00 2.17 -0.99
N VAL A 30 9.79 2.62 0.25
CA VAL A 30 9.09 1.86 1.28
C VAL A 30 7.62 2.19 1.21
N PHE A 31 6.82 1.21 0.77
CA PHE A 31 5.37 1.27 0.89
C PHE A 31 4.91 0.53 2.13
N GLY A 32 4.00 1.13 2.88
CA GLY A 32 3.34 0.48 4.00
C GLY A 32 1.93 1.00 4.22
N VAL A 33 1.19 0.32 5.08
CA VAL A 33 -0.16 0.72 5.50
C VAL A 33 -0.10 1.27 6.91
N ALA A 34 -0.65 2.47 7.11
CA ALA A 34 -0.64 3.17 8.38
C ALA A 34 -1.49 2.43 9.42
N SER A 35 -0.91 2.13 10.58
CA SER A 35 -1.64 1.50 11.70
C SER A 35 -2.46 2.51 12.51
N GLY A 36 -2.24 3.81 12.30
CA GLY A 36 -2.90 4.91 12.98
C GLY A 36 -2.96 6.17 12.10
N SER A 37 -3.60 7.23 12.59
CA SER A 37 -3.60 8.52 11.90
C SER A 37 -2.34 9.33 12.24
N ALA A 38 -1.77 10.00 11.26
CA ALA A 38 -0.65 10.92 11.46
C ALA A 38 -0.76 12.12 10.50
N ALA A 39 -0.41 13.31 10.98
CA ALA A 39 -0.31 14.50 10.15
C ALA A 39 0.99 14.48 9.32
N LEU A 40 1.11 15.39 8.35
CA LEU A 40 2.34 15.56 7.58
C LEU A 40 3.52 15.81 8.52
N GLY A 41 4.58 15.01 8.39
CA GLY A 41 5.79 15.14 9.20
C GLY A 41 5.73 14.44 10.57
N GLU A 42 4.58 13.91 10.98
CA GLU A 42 4.45 13.09 12.19
C GLU A 42 4.88 11.64 11.92
N THR A 43 5.24 10.93 12.98
CA THR A 43 5.63 9.51 12.87
C THR A 43 4.42 8.59 12.99
N VAL A 44 4.38 7.53 12.17
CA VAL A 44 3.33 6.50 12.20
C VAL A 44 3.95 5.12 12.03
N GLU A 45 3.36 4.13 12.71
CA GLU A 45 3.70 2.72 12.50
C GLU A 45 3.10 2.24 11.18
N ALA A 46 3.96 1.89 10.22
CA ALA A 46 3.57 1.42 8.91
C ALA A 46 3.82 -0.09 8.80
N ALA A 47 2.80 -0.85 8.42
CA ALA A 47 2.93 -2.27 8.15
C ALA A 47 3.33 -2.51 6.69
N LEU A 48 4.45 -3.21 6.49
CA LEU A 48 5.09 -3.44 5.17
C LEU A 48 4.73 -4.80 4.57
N VAL A 49 4.23 -5.72 5.39
CA VAL A 49 3.93 -7.10 4.99
C VAL A 49 2.54 -7.49 5.48
N GLY A 50 1.77 -8.16 4.63
CA GLY A 50 0.42 -8.62 4.95
C GLY A 50 -0.50 -8.54 3.75
N VAL A 51 -1.78 -8.82 3.97
CA VAL A 51 -2.85 -8.61 2.99
C VAL A 51 -3.73 -7.49 3.50
N TYR A 52 -3.84 -6.41 2.72
CA TYR A 52 -4.59 -5.23 3.09
C TYR A 52 -5.67 -4.93 2.08
N GLU A 53 -6.82 -4.50 2.57
CA GLU A 53 -7.88 -3.94 1.77
C GLU A 53 -7.54 -2.48 1.45
N LEU A 54 -7.30 -2.18 0.19
CA LEU A 54 -6.84 -0.86 -0.25
C LEU A 54 -7.80 -0.25 -1.27
N LYS A 55 -7.87 1.08 -1.26
CA LYS A 55 -8.60 1.82 -2.28
C LYS A 55 -7.98 1.55 -3.65
N LYS A 56 -8.84 1.28 -4.62
CA LYS A 56 -8.51 0.93 -5.99
C LYS A 56 -9.08 1.96 -6.96
N LEU A 57 -8.36 2.17 -8.06
CA LEU A 57 -8.87 2.88 -9.22
C LEU A 57 -10.05 2.11 -9.82
N GLY A 58 -11.23 2.74 -9.80
CA GLY A 58 -12.44 2.17 -10.41
C GLY A 58 -12.30 1.93 -11.91
N SER A 59 -13.26 1.21 -12.50
CA SER A 59 -13.26 0.88 -13.93
C SER A 59 -12.06 0.02 -14.38
N GLN A 60 -11.46 -0.74 -13.46
CA GLN A 60 -10.29 -1.58 -13.73
C GLN A 60 -10.55 -2.96 -13.13
N ALA A 61 -10.58 -4.04 -13.93
CA ALA A 61 -10.75 -5.39 -13.38
C ALA A 61 -9.42 -5.96 -12.85
N TRP A 62 -9.47 -6.68 -11.73
CA TRP A 62 -8.33 -7.41 -11.17
C TRP A 62 -8.62 -8.91 -11.10
N ALA A 63 -7.59 -9.71 -11.30
CA ALA A 63 -7.53 -11.15 -11.10
C ALA A 63 -6.50 -11.47 -10.01
N VAL A 64 -6.65 -12.63 -9.38
CA VAL A 64 -5.69 -13.14 -8.40
C VAL A 64 -4.30 -13.21 -9.04
N GLY A 65 -3.29 -12.68 -8.34
CA GLY A 65 -1.90 -12.64 -8.80
C GLY A 65 -1.55 -11.45 -9.70
N ASP A 66 -2.50 -10.58 -10.03
CA ASP A 66 -2.20 -9.35 -10.76
C ASP A 66 -1.23 -8.48 -9.99
N ARG A 67 -0.23 -7.92 -10.69
CA ARG A 67 0.67 -6.92 -10.11
C ARG A 67 -0.10 -5.64 -9.82
N ILE A 68 -0.05 -5.23 -8.56
CA ILE A 68 -0.71 -4.02 -8.08
C ILE A 68 0.33 -2.96 -7.76
N TYR A 69 0.08 -1.77 -8.26
CA TYR A 69 0.92 -0.59 -8.15
C TYR A 69 0.19 0.47 -7.33
N TRP A 70 0.95 1.29 -6.61
CA TRP A 70 0.50 2.47 -5.89
C TRP A 70 0.70 3.72 -6.73
N ASP A 71 -0.40 4.44 -6.93
CA ASP A 71 -0.42 5.80 -7.44
C ASP A 71 -0.33 6.76 -6.25
N ASN A 72 0.84 7.38 -6.08
CA ASN A 72 1.10 8.27 -4.96
C ASN A 72 0.40 9.64 -5.10
N THR A 73 0.02 10.02 -6.31
CA THR A 73 -0.70 11.28 -6.56
C THR A 73 -2.18 11.13 -6.22
N ALA A 74 -2.81 10.05 -6.69
CA ALA A 74 -4.22 9.79 -6.43
C ALA A 74 -4.48 9.00 -5.13
N ARG A 75 -3.42 8.50 -4.49
CA ARG A 75 -3.44 7.71 -3.24
C ARG A 75 -4.36 6.49 -3.35
N GLN A 76 -4.15 5.73 -4.41
CA GLN A 76 -4.93 4.54 -4.71
C GLN A 76 -4.09 3.50 -5.44
N THR A 77 -4.58 2.27 -5.41
CA THR A 77 -3.98 1.13 -6.10
C THR A 77 -4.48 1.02 -7.55
N THR A 78 -3.62 0.56 -8.44
CA THR A 78 -3.90 0.41 -9.87
C THR A 78 -3.04 -0.70 -10.49
N LYS A 79 -3.45 -1.23 -11.64
CA LYS A 79 -2.61 -2.10 -12.51
C LYS A 79 -1.74 -1.31 -13.50
N VAL A 80 -1.86 0.02 -13.55
CA VAL A 80 -1.07 0.86 -14.45
C VAL A 80 0.37 0.92 -13.97
N THR A 81 1.31 0.53 -14.82
CA THR A 81 2.73 0.44 -14.47
C THR A 81 3.47 1.78 -14.54
N THR A 82 3.05 2.65 -15.46
CA THR A 82 3.78 3.90 -15.75
C THR A 82 3.66 4.86 -14.58
N SER A 83 4.80 5.35 -14.09
CA SER A 83 4.91 6.32 -13.00
C SER A 83 4.35 5.87 -11.64
N ASN A 84 4.01 4.58 -11.49
CA ASN A 84 3.46 4.03 -10.25
C ASN A 84 4.44 3.03 -9.64
N THR A 85 4.42 2.94 -8.31
CA THR A 85 5.34 2.06 -7.58
C THR A 85 4.67 0.69 -7.45
N LEU A 86 5.33 -0.40 -7.86
CA LEU A 86 4.80 -1.73 -7.55
C LEU A 86 4.64 -1.84 -6.03
N ILE A 87 3.64 -2.52 -5.50
CA ILE A 87 3.50 -2.70 -4.03
C ILE A 87 3.20 -4.15 -3.65
N GLY A 88 2.77 -4.97 -4.60
CA GLY A 88 2.35 -6.32 -4.30
C GLY A 88 1.52 -6.95 -5.39
N VAL A 89 0.70 -7.92 -4.98
CA VAL A 89 -0.18 -8.67 -5.87
C VAL A 89 -1.59 -8.75 -5.33
N ALA A 90 -2.59 -8.78 -6.21
CA ALA A 90 -3.97 -8.99 -5.83
C ALA A 90 -4.18 -10.41 -5.29
N THR A 91 -4.93 -10.53 -4.20
CA THR A 91 -5.25 -11.83 -3.58
C THR A 91 -6.63 -12.36 -3.96
N GLU A 92 -7.48 -11.50 -4.52
CA GLU A 92 -8.83 -11.82 -4.95
C GLU A 92 -9.14 -11.15 -6.29
N ALA A 93 -10.14 -11.68 -7.00
CA ALA A 93 -10.65 -11.03 -8.19
C ALA A 93 -11.56 -9.87 -7.79
N VAL A 94 -11.43 -8.75 -8.49
CA VAL A 94 -12.28 -7.57 -8.29
C VAL A 94 -12.85 -7.18 -9.65
N ALA A 95 -14.16 -6.98 -9.70
CA ALA A 95 -14.84 -6.56 -10.91
C ALA A 95 -14.32 -5.20 -11.43
N GLY A 96 -14.60 -4.91 -12.70
CA GLY A 96 -14.10 -3.73 -13.40
C GLY A 96 -15.10 -2.58 -13.46
N GLY A 97 -16.08 -2.52 -12.56
CA GLY A 97 -17.06 -1.44 -12.50
C GLY A 97 -16.49 -0.17 -11.86
N ALA A 98 -17.13 0.97 -12.11
CA ALA A 98 -16.74 2.25 -11.51
C ALA A 98 -16.93 2.27 -9.97
N GLY A 99 -17.82 1.41 -9.45
CA GLY A 99 -18.05 1.24 -8.01
C GLY A 99 -17.11 0.25 -7.32
N ASP A 100 -16.31 -0.51 -8.08
CA ASP A 100 -15.38 -1.51 -7.54
C ASP A 100 -14.06 -0.84 -7.11
N VAL A 101 -14.15 -0.02 -6.06
CA VAL A 101 -13.08 0.89 -5.61
C VAL A 101 -12.26 0.34 -4.44
N VAL A 102 -12.39 -0.95 -4.15
CA VAL A 102 -11.69 -1.63 -3.06
C VAL A 102 -11.12 -2.95 -3.57
N GLY A 103 -9.90 -3.30 -3.15
CA GLY A 103 -9.32 -4.61 -3.46
C GLY A 103 -8.25 -5.04 -2.46
N ARG A 104 -8.12 -6.35 -2.25
CA ARG A 104 -7.11 -6.91 -1.34
C ARG A 104 -5.76 -7.16 -2.01
N VAL A 105 -4.74 -6.53 -1.47
CA VAL A 105 -3.35 -6.58 -1.96
C VAL A 105 -2.45 -7.23 -0.93
N ARG A 106 -1.72 -8.27 -1.34
CA ARG A 106 -0.60 -8.83 -0.56
C ARG A 106 0.66 -8.01 -0.84
N LEU A 107 1.16 -7.32 0.18
CA LEU A 107 2.37 -6.52 0.09
C LEU A 107 3.61 -7.40 -0.12
N ASN A 108 4.54 -6.93 -0.95
CA ASN A 108 5.77 -7.65 -1.28
C ASN A 108 6.90 -7.47 -0.24
N GLY A 109 6.82 -6.46 0.62
CA GLY A 109 7.70 -6.28 1.78
C GLY A 109 9.04 -5.56 1.55
N ALA A 110 9.48 -5.31 0.31
CA ALA A 110 10.62 -4.43 -0.02
C ALA A 110 10.83 -4.28 -1.55
N PHE A 111 11.54 -3.20 -1.95
CA PHE A 111 12.11 -2.92 -3.27
C PHE A 111 13.62 -2.77 -3.20
#